data_AF-A0A933UZB1-F1
#
_entry.id   AF-A0A933UZB1-F1
#
_cell.length_a   1.000
_cell.length_b   1.000
_cell.length_c   1.000
_cell.angle_alpha   90.00
_cell.angle_beta   90.00
_cell.angle_gamma   90.00
#
_symmetry.space_group_name_H-M   'P 1'
#
loop_
_entity.id
_entity.type
_entity.pdbx_description
1 polymer ?
#
loop_
_entity_poly.entity_id
_entity_poly.type
_entity_poly.pdbx_seq_one_letter_code
_entity_poly.pdbx_strand_id
1 'polypeptide(L)'
;MGDRRIFYPSIAAILAMLVAAAAGYLWLPRADVPLPLVADCRLDRQACSAALPGGGRVEMALEPRPVPASAPMRVTVTVEGEQPGRVEVGFQGVDMNMGLHRLQLRTAADGRHVGETTLPVCVTGRMVWQATVMLEIGRRNITVPFRFESGF
;
A
#
# COMPACT_ATOMS: atom_id res chain seq x y z
N MET A 1 6.28 45.98 37.80
CA MET A 1 7.29 44.91 37.88
C MET A 1 6.53 43.59 37.87
N GLY A 2 6.31 43.00 36.69
CA GLY A 2 5.49 41.79 36.55
C GLY A 2 6.15 40.62 37.27
N ASP A 3 5.40 39.96 38.16
CA ASP A 3 5.93 38.93 39.03
C ASP A 3 6.26 37.67 38.22
N ARG A 4 7.55 37.54 37.88
CA ARG A 4 8.12 36.44 37.08
C ARG A 4 7.73 35.07 37.68
N ARG A 5 7.44 35.00 38.99
CA ARG A 5 7.09 33.78 39.71
C ARG A 5 5.76 33.14 39.31
N ILE A 6 4.83 33.92 38.75
CA ILE A 6 3.50 33.43 38.29
C ILE A 6 3.53 33.02 36.81
N PHE A 7 4.38 33.65 36.00
CA PHE A 7 4.50 33.34 34.56
C PHE A 7 5.14 31.98 34.27
N TYR A 8 6.15 31.57 35.06
CA TYR A 8 6.85 30.29 34.86
C TYR A 8 5.95 29.04 35.01
N PRO A 9 5.10 28.88 36.04
CA PRO A 9 4.26 27.69 36.16
C PRO A 9 3.20 27.58 35.06
N SER A 10 2.63 28.71 34.62
CA SER A 10 1.66 28.71 33.51
C SER A 10 2.31 28.31 32.18
N ILE A 11 3.50 28.83 31.89
CA ILE A 11 4.26 28.44 30.68
C ILE A 11 4.63 26.95 30.74
N ALA A 12 5.07 26.45 31.90
CA ALA A 12 5.40 25.04 32.08
C ALA A 12 4.19 24.13 31.87
N ALA A 13 3.02 24.50 32.40
CA ALA A 13 1.77 23.76 32.22
C ALA A 13 1.31 23.74 30.74
N ILE A 14 1.40 24.88 30.04
CA ILE A 14 1.07 24.96 28.61
C ILE A 14 2.03 24.09 27.79
N LEU A 15 3.33 24.16 28.05
CA LEU A 15 4.31 23.30 27.38
C LEU A 15 4.03 21.82 27.64
N ALA A 16 3.69 21.43 28.87
CA ALA A 16 3.33 20.05 29.19
C ALA A 16 2.09 19.58 28.43
N MET A 17 1.05 20.42 28.32
CA MET A 17 -0.14 20.12 27.53
C MET A 17 0.16 20.01 26.03
N LEU A 18 1.00 20.89 25.48
CA LEU A 18 1.41 20.82 24.07
C LEU A 18 2.21 19.56 23.78
N VAL A 19 3.12 19.16 24.68
CA VAL A 19 3.89 17.92 24.56
C VAL A 19 2.96 16.71 24.64
N ALA A 20 2.01 16.69 25.57
CA ALA A 20 1.05 15.60 25.69
C ALA A 20 0.14 15.49 24.45
N ALA A 21 -0.32 16.63 23.92
CA ALA A 21 -1.12 16.66 22.69
C ALA A 21 -0.31 16.20 21.47
N ALA A 22 0.95 16.63 21.33
CA ALA A 22 1.83 16.20 20.25
C ALA A 22 2.15 14.70 20.35
N ALA A 23 2.43 14.18 21.55
CA ALA A 23 2.66 12.77 21.80
C ALA A 23 1.40 11.93 21.48
N GLY A 24 0.23 12.38 21.95
CA GLY A 24 -1.05 11.75 21.63
C GLY A 24 -1.33 11.73 20.13
N TYR A 25 -1.07 12.84 19.43
CA TYR A 25 -1.21 12.92 17.98
C TYR A 25 -0.25 11.98 17.24
N LEU A 26 1.00 11.85 17.69
CA LEU A 26 1.96 10.90 17.13
C LEU A 26 1.54 9.44 17.35
N TRP A 27 0.88 9.12 18.46
CA TRP A 27 0.40 7.78 18.78
C TRP A 27 -0.92 7.38 18.12
N LEU A 28 -1.68 8.31 17.55
CA LEU A 28 -2.87 7.97 16.79
C LEU A 28 -2.52 6.98 15.67
N PRO A 29 -3.37 5.98 15.38
CA PRO A 29 -3.16 5.10 14.23
C PRO A 29 -3.19 5.90 12.92
N ARG A 30 -2.59 5.33 11.88
CA ARG A 30 -2.77 5.85 10.51
C ARG A 30 -4.21 5.56 10.07
N ALA A 31 -4.78 6.46 9.27
CA ALA A 31 -6.10 6.25 8.72
C ALA A 31 -6.03 5.21 7.60
N ASP A 32 -6.73 4.09 7.75
CA ASP A 32 -6.84 3.07 6.71
C ASP A 32 -7.96 3.47 5.72
N VAL A 33 -7.63 3.51 4.44
CA VAL A 33 -8.52 3.93 3.35
C VAL A 33 -8.58 2.81 2.30
N PRO A 34 -9.51 1.85 2.45
CA PRO A 34 -9.69 0.81 1.46
C PRO A 34 -10.44 1.31 0.24
N LEU A 35 -9.93 1.04 -0.96
CA LEU A 35 -10.63 1.23 -2.21
C LEU A 35 -11.36 -0.05 -2.63
N PRO A 36 -12.46 0.07 -3.41
CA PRO A 36 -13.13 -1.09 -3.97
C PRO A 36 -12.22 -1.86 -4.94
N LEU A 37 -12.54 -3.14 -5.13
CA LEU A 37 -11.89 -3.97 -6.14
C LEU A 37 -12.06 -3.38 -7.54
N VAL A 38 -10.94 -3.27 -8.27
CA VAL A 38 -10.94 -2.90 -9.69
C VAL A 38 -11.39 -4.11 -10.52
N ALA A 39 -12.71 -4.29 -10.63
CA ALA A 39 -13.32 -5.50 -11.20
C ALA A 39 -13.32 -5.54 -12.74
N ASP A 40 -13.19 -4.40 -13.39
CA ASP A 40 -13.18 -4.23 -14.84
C ASP A 40 -11.78 -4.44 -15.47
N CYS A 41 -10.78 -4.80 -14.66
CA CYS A 41 -9.42 -5.03 -15.12
C CYS A 41 -8.83 -6.37 -14.66
N ARG A 42 -8.20 -7.07 -15.62
CA ARG A 42 -7.51 -8.35 -15.43
C ARG A 42 -6.00 -8.13 -15.50
N LEU A 43 -5.34 -8.19 -14.35
CA LEU A 43 -3.93 -7.84 -14.20
C LEU A 43 -2.98 -8.87 -14.87
N ASP A 44 -3.45 -10.10 -15.11
CA ASP A 44 -2.76 -11.12 -15.93
C ASP A 44 -2.76 -10.82 -17.43
N ARG A 45 -3.59 -9.87 -17.89
CA ARG A 45 -3.75 -9.55 -19.32
C ARG A 45 -3.23 -8.16 -19.67
N GLN A 46 -3.38 -7.20 -18.76
CA GLN A 46 -3.01 -5.81 -18.99
C GLN A 46 -2.55 -5.13 -17.69
N ALA A 47 -1.99 -3.93 -17.80
CA ALA A 47 -1.80 -3.08 -16.63
C ALA A 47 -3.16 -2.54 -16.17
N CYS A 48 -3.35 -2.43 -14.86
CA CYS A 48 -4.61 -2.01 -14.26
C CYS A 48 -4.39 -0.76 -13.41
N SER A 49 -5.34 0.17 -13.47
CA SER A 49 -5.23 1.46 -12.79
C SER A 49 -6.43 1.77 -11.89
N ALA A 50 -6.21 2.52 -10.83
CA ALA A 50 -7.25 3.09 -9.98
C ALA A 50 -6.94 4.56 -9.63
N ALA A 51 -7.99 5.35 -9.43
CA ALA A 51 -7.85 6.70 -8.90
C ALA A 51 -7.59 6.67 -7.38
N LEU A 52 -6.70 7.52 -6.90
CA LEU A 52 -6.37 7.66 -5.48
C LEU A 52 -7.15 8.84 -4.85
N PRO A 53 -7.54 8.72 -3.57
CA PRO A 53 -8.07 9.84 -2.79
C PRO A 53 -7.04 10.99 -2.68
N GLY A 54 -7.28 12.09 -3.38
CA GLY A 54 -6.34 13.21 -3.49
C GLY A 54 -6.03 13.65 -4.93
N GLY A 55 -6.57 12.94 -5.92
CA GLY A 55 -6.38 13.27 -7.34
C GLY A 55 -5.21 12.56 -8.01
N GLY A 56 -4.50 11.69 -7.27
CA GLY A 56 -3.47 10.81 -7.82
C GLY A 56 -4.05 9.58 -8.52
N ARG A 57 -3.16 8.78 -9.09
CA ARG A 57 -3.49 7.53 -9.78
C ARG A 57 -2.45 6.48 -9.41
N VAL A 58 -2.89 5.24 -9.23
CA VAL A 58 -2.02 4.08 -9.11
C VAL A 58 -2.24 3.16 -10.30
N GLU A 59 -1.17 2.69 -10.90
CA GLU A 59 -1.17 1.66 -11.93
C GLU A 59 -0.32 0.49 -11.49
N MET A 60 -0.82 -0.74 -11.69
CA MET A 60 -0.12 -1.98 -11.39
C MET A 60 0.03 -2.80 -12.67
N ALA A 61 1.20 -3.41 -12.85
CA ALA A 61 1.48 -4.33 -13.95
C ALA A 61 2.26 -5.56 -13.43
N LEU A 62 2.01 -6.70 -14.07
CA LEU A 62 2.72 -7.97 -13.84
C LEU A 62 3.42 -8.40 -15.13
N GLU A 63 4.60 -8.99 -15.00
CA GLU A 63 5.34 -9.59 -16.12
C GLU A 63 6.02 -10.90 -15.71
N PRO A 64 6.00 -11.96 -16.53
CA PRO A 64 5.36 -12.04 -17.83
C PRO A 64 3.83 -12.18 -17.75
N ARG A 65 3.16 -11.94 -18.87
CA ARG A 65 1.72 -12.17 -19.06
C ARG A 65 1.54 -13.26 -20.13
N PRO A 66 0.80 -14.34 -19.87
CA PRO A 66 0.07 -14.65 -18.63
C PRO A 66 1.01 -14.96 -17.45
N VAL A 67 0.50 -14.77 -16.23
CA VAL A 67 1.29 -14.99 -15.00
C VAL A 67 1.56 -16.48 -14.80
N PRO A 68 2.85 -16.89 -14.69
CA PRO A 68 3.20 -18.29 -14.55
C PRO A 68 2.89 -18.81 -13.15
N ALA A 69 2.54 -20.10 -13.04
CA ALA A 69 2.49 -20.78 -11.75
C ALA A 69 3.92 -21.11 -11.29
N SER A 70 4.24 -20.81 -10.03
CA SER A 70 5.52 -21.21 -9.41
C SER A 70 6.81 -20.77 -10.13
N ALA A 71 6.75 -19.68 -10.90
CA ALA A 71 7.93 -19.04 -11.48
C ALA A 71 8.02 -17.55 -11.09
N PRO A 72 9.21 -16.94 -11.15
CA PRO A 72 9.38 -15.52 -10.86
C PRO A 72 8.54 -14.65 -11.78
N MET A 73 7.90 -13.64 -11.20
CA MET A 73 7.27 -12.55 -11.92
C MET A 73 7.70 -11.20 -11.37
N ARG A 74 7.80 -10.22 -12.25
CA ARG A 74 8.04 -8.83 -11.92
C ARG A 74 6.72 -8.14 -11.63
N VAL A 75 6.72 -7.40 -10.53
CA VAL A 75 5.62 -6.56 -10.08
C VAL A 75 6.07 -5.11 -10.23
N THR A 76 5.30 -4.33 -10.98
CA THR A 76 5.53 -2.90 -11.15
C THR A 76 4.30 -2.15 -10.66
N VAL A 77 4.50 -1.15 -9.81
CA VAL A 77 3.48 -0.20 -9.37
C VAL A 77 3.95 1.20 -9.68
N THR A 78 3.17 1.97 -10.44
CA THR A 78 3.45 3.37 -10.76
C THR A 78 2.45 4.23 -10.02
N VAL A 79 2.93 5.24 -9.29
CA VAL A 79 2.09 6.19 -8.56
C VAL A 79 2.30 7.58 -9.11
N GLU A 80 1.21 8.21 -9.54
CA GLU A 80 1.19 9.55 -10.11
C GLU A 80 0.37 10.50 -9.21
N GLY A 81 0.81 11.76 -9.12
CA GLY A 81 0.12 12.79 -8.34
C GLY A 81 0.25 12.65 -6.81
N GLU A 82 0.90 11.60 -6.32
CA GLU A 82 1.16 11.34 -4.90
C GLU A 82 2.57 10.75 -4.73
N GLN A 83 3.18 10.91 -3.55
CA GLN A 83 4.51 10.34 -3.22
C GLN A 83 4.41 9.41 -2.00
N PRO A 84 4.27 8.10 -2.20
CA PRO A 84 4.18 7.15 -1.09
C PRO A 84 5.55 6.97 -0.42
N GLY A 85 5.57 6.97 0.91
CA GLY A 85 6.78 6.64 1.69
C GLY A 85 7.09 5.14 1.66
N ARG A 86 6.06 4.30 1.42
CA ARG A 86 6.17 2.85 1.32
C ARG A 86 5.14 2.31 0.34
N VAL A 87 5.57 1.36 -0.50
CA VAL A 87 4.71 0.64 -1.43
C VAL A 87 4.90 -0.86 -1.21
N GLU A 88 3.83 -1.55 -0.87
CA GLU A 88 3.80 -3.01 -0.75
C GLU A 88 2.68 -3.59 -1.63
N VAL A 89 2.84 -4.86 -1.98
CA VAL A 89 1.78 -5.64 -2.62
C VAL A 89 1.55 -6.92 -1.82
N GLY A 90 0.32 -7.12 -1.37
CA GLY A 90 -0.14 -8.36 -0.75
C GLY A 90 -0.81 -9.27 -1.77
N PHE A 91 -0.43 -10.54 -1.81
CA PHE A 91 -1.03 -11.56 -2.66
C PHE A 91 -1.79 -12.57 -1.80
N GLN A 92 -3.04 -12.81 -2.16
CA GLN A 92 -3.90 -13.80 -1.50
C GLN A 92 -4.71 -14.57 -2.53
N GLY A 93 -4.79 -15.89 -2.35
CA GLY A 93 -5.66 -16.74 -3.14
C GLY A 93 -7.14 -16.45 -2.85
N VAL A 94 -7.95 -16.28 -3.91
CA VAL A 94 -9.39 -16.05 -3.76
C VAL A 94 -10.12 -17.37 -3.47
N ASP A 95 -9.76 -18.42 -4.21
CA ASP A 95 -10.44 -19.72 -4.11
C ASP A 95 -9.92 -20.57 -2.94
N MET A 96 -8.62 -20.49 -2.66
CA MET A 96 -7.96 -21.23 -1.58
C MET A 96 -7.05 -20.31 -0.77
N ASN A 97 -7.16 -20.40 0.56
CA ASN A 97 -6.29 -19.64 1.44
C ASN A 97 -4.87 -20.26 1.46
N MET A 98 -3.96 -19.66 0.71
CA MET A 98 -2.54 -20.03 0.69
C MET A 98 -1.67 -19.12 1.57
N GLY A 99 -2.30 -18.38 2.50
CA GLY A 99 -1.65 -17.35 3.29
C GLY A 99 -1.47 -16.04 2.51
N LEU A 100 -1.10 -15.00 3.24
CA LEU A 100 -0.81 -13.68 2.69
C LEU A 100 0.68 -13.58 2.40
N HIS A 101 1.05 -13.46 1.12
CA HIS A 101 2.41 -13.15 0.72
C HIS A 101 2.56 -11.64 0.51
N ARG A 102 3.47 -10.98 1.23
CA ARG A 102 3.73 -9.54 1.08
C ARG A 102 5.07 -9.29 0.40
N LEU A 103 5.07 -8.45 -0.61
CA LEU A 103 6.25 -7.96 -1.30
C LEU A 103 6.35 -6.44 -1.10
N GLN A 104 7.42 -6.00 -0.44
CA GLN A 104 7.75 -4.57 -0.42
C GLN A 104 8.51 -4.21 -1.69
N LEU A 105 8.02 -3.21 -2.43
CA LEU A 105 8.62 -2.78 -3.68
C LEU A 105 9.74 -1.77 -3.42
N ARG A 106 10.77 -1.79 -4.28
CA ARG A 106 11.85 -0.81 -4.27
C ARG A 106 11.45 0.36 -5.15
N THR A 107 11.65 1.58 -4.65
CA THR A 107 11.44 2.80 -5.44
C THR A 107 12.46 2.86 -6.58
N ALA A 108 11.95 3.16 -7.78
CA ALA A 108 12.69 3.42 -9.00
C ALA A 108 12.42 4.86 -9.47
N ALA A 109 12.86 5.23 -10.67
CA ALA A 109 12.61 6.56 -11.24
C ALA A 109 11.12 6.77 -11.56
N ASP A 110 10.71 8.05 -11.61
CA ASP A 110 9.42 8.50 -12.15
C ASP A 110 8.18 7.92 -11.45
N GLY A 111 8.21 7.80 -10.12
CA GLY A 111 7.08 7.29 -9.33
C GLY A 111 6.84 5.79 -9.49
N ARG A 112 7.77 5.08 -10.13
CA ARG A 112 7.71 3.64 -10.34
C ARG A 112 8.31 2.89 -9.17
N HIS A 113 7.71 1.78 -8.78
CA HIS A 113 8.15 0.89 -7.73
C HIS A 113 8.16 -0.54 -8.27
N VAL A 114 9.26 -1.27 -8.06
CA VAL A 114 9.49 -2.56 -8.71
C VAL A 114 9.93 -3.61 -7.69
N GLY A 115 9.49 -4.84 -7.89
CA GLY A 115 9.95 -6.01 -7.14
C GLY A 115 9.71 -7.29 -7.93
N GLU A 116 10.27 -8.39 -7.44
CA GLU A 116 10.07 -9.72 -8.02
C GLU A 116 9.55 -10.66 -6.93
N THR A 117 8.62 -11.53 -7.29
CA THR A 117 8.08 -12.57 -6.41
C THR A 117 7.70 -13.82 -7.20
N THR A 118 7.55 -14.94 -6.50
CA THR A 118 7.04 -16.19 -7.04
C THR A 118 5.82 -16.60 -6.22
N LEU A 119 4.70 -16.84 -6.88
CA LEU A 119 3.50 -17.35 -6.20
C LEU A 119 3.63 -18.85 -5.94
N PRO A 120 3.09 -19.36 -4.81
CA PRO A 120 3.03 -20.79 -4.55
C PRO A 120 2.33 -21.56 -5.67
N VAL A 121 2.70 -22.82 -5.82
CA VAL A 121 2.14 -23.72 -6.83
C VAL A 121 0.65 -23.97 -6.58
N CYS A 122 -0.13 -23.97 -7.66
CA CYS A 122 -1.52 -24.37 -7.64
C CYS A 122 -1.62 -25.85 -8.05
N VAL A 123 -2.08 -26.73 -7.16
CA VAL A 123 -2.28 -28.16 -7.46
C VAL A 123 -3.35 -28.41 -8.54
N THR A 124 -4.28 -27.47 -8.73
CA THR A 124 -5.37 -27.55 -9.72
C THR A 124 -5.04 -26.87 -11.06
N GLY A 125 -3.83 -26.32 -11.22
CA GLY A 125 -3.33 -25.77 -12.48
C GLY A 125 -3.79 -24.35 -12.83
N ARG A 126 -4.89 -23.85 -12.26
CA ARG A 126 -5.33 -22.43 -12.37
C ARG A 126 -5.87 -21.93 -11.05
N MET A 127 -5.59 -20.66 -10.74
CA MET A 127 -6.01 -20.03 -9.50
C MET A 127 -6.30 -18.54 -9.71
N VAL A 128 -7.39 -18.06 -9.10
CA VAL A 128 -7.67 -16.62 -9.01
C VAL A 128 -6.97 -16.05 -7.80
N TRP A 129 -6.23 -14.96 -8.01
CA TRP A 129 -5.49 -14.23 -7.01
C TRP A 129 -6.00 -12.81 -6.87
N GLN A 130 -5.93 -12.29 -5.64
CA GLN A 130 -6.05 -10.88 -5.35
C GLN A 130 -4.66 -10.31 -5.04
N ALA A 131 -4.24 -9.32 -5.83
CA ALA A 131 -3.11 -8.46 -5.51
C ALA A 131 -3.64 -7.16 -4.89
N THR A 132 -3.24 -6.85 -3.66
CA THR A 132 -3.64 -5.63 -2.97
C THR A 132 -2.43 -4.72 -2.84
N VAL A 133 -2.42 -3.61 -3.59
CA VAL A 133 -1.40 -2.57 -3.45
C VAL A 133 -1.69 -1.80 -2.16
N MET A 134 -0.66 -1.60 -1.34
CA MET A 134 -0.72 -0.89 -0.07
C MET A 134 0.24 0.31 -0.15
N LEU A 135 -0.32 1.51 -0.09
CA LEU A 135 0.41 2.77 -0.19
C LEU A 135 0.39 3.49 1.16
N GLU A 136 1.56 3.81 1.70
CA GLU A 136 1.68 4.70 2.86
C GLU A 136 1.88 6.15 2.37
N ILE A 137 0.84 6.97 2.45
CA ILE A 137 0.85 8.37 2.00
C ILE A 137 0.56 9.28 3.20
N GLY A 138 1.61 9.88 3.75
CA GLY A 138 1.54 10.67 4.97
C GLY A 138 1.04 9.83 6.15
N ARG A 139 -0.11 10.20 6.73
CA ARG A 139 -0.77 9.45 7.82
C ARG A 139 -1.89 8.52 7.34
N ARG A 140 -1.93 8.20 6.05
CA ARG A 140 -2.94 7.34 5.43
C ARG A 140 -2.29 6.06 4.90
N ASN A 141 -2.95 4.94 5.13
CA ASN A 141 -2.66 3.67 4.46
C ASN A 141 -3.78 3.43 3.43
N ILE A 142 -3.46 3.51 2.15
CA ILE A 142 -4.45 3.29 1.08
C ILE A 142 -4.27 1.88 0.54
N THR A 143 -5.36 1.11 0.43
CA THR A 143 -5.31 -0.24 -0.14
C THR A 143 -6.14 -0.33 -1.41
N VAL A 144 -5.56 -0.91 -2.46
CA VAL A 144 -6.17 -1.00 -3.79
C VAL A 144 -6.11 -2.46 -4.28
N PRO A 145 -7.24 -3.19 -4.26
CA PRO A 145 -7.28 -4.58 -4.70
C PRO A 145 -7.49 -4.70 -6.22
N PHE A 146 -6.71 -5.60 -6.83
CA PHE A 146 -6.78 -6.05 -8.22
C PHE A 146 -6.90 -7.57 -8.27
N ARG A 147 -7.46 -8.12 -9.35
CA ARG A 147 -7.55 -9.57 -9.58
C ARG A 147 -6.80 -10.01 -10.82
N PHE A 148 -6.28 -11.23 -10.76
CA PHE A 148 -5.65 -11.91 -11.88
C PHE A 148 -5.77 -13.43 -11.74
N GLU A 149 -5.54 -14.14 -12.84
CA GLU A 149 -5.35 -15.59 -12.82
C GLU A 149 -3.88 -15.94 -13.02
N SER A 150 -3.42 -16.98 -12.33
CA SER A 150 -2.13 -17.61 -12.59
C SER A 150 -2.33 -19.07 -13.00
N GLY A 151 -1.51 -19.55 -13.92
CA GLY A 151 -1.46 -20.97 -14.27
C GLY A 151 -1.68 -21.24 -15.76
N PHE A 152 -0.62 -21.76 -16.39
CA PHE A 152 -0.57 -22.33 -17.73
C PHE A 152 0.53 -23.40 -17.75
#